data_AF-A0A960J6N0-F1
#
_entry.id   AF-A0A960J6N0-F1
#
_cell.length_a   1.000
_cell.length_b   1.000
_cell.length_c   1.000
_cell.angle_alpha   90.00
_cell.angle_beta   90.00
_cell.angle_gamma   90.00
#
_symmetry.space_group_name_H-M   'P 1'
#
loop_
_entity.id
_entity.type
_entity.pdbx_description
1 polymer ?
#
loop_
_entity_poly.entity_id
_entity_poly.type
_entity_poly.pdbx_seq_one_letter_code
_entity_poly.pdbx_strand_id
1 'polypeptide(L)'
;RPETKSERVTFRVMRAPGGAAVTTTAPTTVTRASPPPAPPARQTQPVQTASAPTPKPEPPPAPAPKPAAPPAAGALPGGPVAITAVSFAEEAGEGVVKVATDGVARFKAFALKSPDRLVVDVLDGTGSLRPVTGTVQVGRGGVKTVRYSQFQAAPPIFRIVIDLQSAKDYRVEAWPNELRIKLLQ
;
A
#
# COMPACT_ATOMS: atom_id res chain seq x y z
N ARG A 1 -10.79 0.23 -35.07
CA ARG A 1 -10.85 1.57 -34.44
C ARG A 1 -11.10 1.39 -32.94
N PRO A 2 -10.09 1.52 -32.08
CA PRO A 2 -10.28 1.91 -30.67
C PRO A 2 -10.05 3.46 -30.62
N GLU A 3 -10.43 4.28 -29.67
CA GLU A 3 -10.78 4.18 -28.25
C GLU A 3 -11.78 5.31 -27.93
N THR A 4 -12.79 5.03 -27.10
CA THR A 4 -13.67 6.08 -26.57
C THR A 4 -13.16 6.47 -25.19
N LYS A 5 -12.42 7.59 -25.12
CA LYS A 5 -12.04 8.22 -23.86
C LYS A 5 -13.24 9.01 -23.32
N SER A 6 -13.99 8.43 -22.40
CA SER A 6 -15.05 9.13 -21.67
C SER A 6 -14.48 9.69 -20.37
N GLU A 7 -14.10 10.97 -20.39
CA GLU A 7 -13.85 11.73 -19.17
C GLU A 7 -14.66 13.04 -19.25
N ARG A 8 -15.81 13.05 -18.59
CA ARG A 8 -16.60 14.27 -18.35
C ARG A 8 -16.65 14.51 -16.85
N VAL A 9 -15.70 15.28 -16.36
CA VAL A 9 -15.72 15.83 -15.01
C VAL A 9 -16.54 17.12 -15.08
N THR A 10 -17.74 17.10 -14.49
CA THR A 10 -18.64 18.25 -14.44
C THR A 10 -18.54 18.88 -13.06
N PHE A 11 -18.00 20.09 -12.96
CA PHE A 11 -18.17 20.92 -11.77
C PHE A 11 -18.36 22.37 -12.17
N ARG A 12 -19.58 22.89 -11.98
CA ARG A 12 -19.78 24.33 -11.80
C ARG A 12 -20.95 24.57 -10.86
N VAL A 13 -20.61 24.83 -9.60
CA VAL A 13 -21.49 25.49 -8.65
C VAL A 13 -21.34 27.00 -8.90
N MET A 14 -22.41 27.68 -9.32
CA MET A 14 -22.50 29.14 -9.26
C MET A 14 -23.65 29.54 -8.35
N ARG A 15 -23.31 30.30 -7.31
CA ARG A 15 -24.22 30.99 -6.40
C ARG A 15 -23.97 32.49 -6.57
N ALA A 16 -24.99 33.24 -6.99
CA ALA A 16 -25.06 34.71 -7.03
C ALA A 16 -25.31 35.27 -5.60
N PRO A 17 -25.43 36.60 -5.31
CA PRO A 17 -25.63 37.74 -6.23
C PRO A 17 -24.98 39.11 -5.84
N GLY A 18 -25.06 40.08 -6.77
CA GLY A 18 -25.35 41.51 -6.49
C GLY A 18 -24.21 42.43 -6.01
N GLY A 19 -24.00 43.56 -6.72
CA GLY A 19 -23.25 44.72 -6.21
C GLY A 19 -22.64 45.59 -7.31
N ALA A 20 -22.87 46.90 -7.25
CA ALA A 20 -22.76 47.88 -8.35
C ALA A 20 -21.37 48.48 -8.63
N ALA A 21 -21.34 49.28 -9.70
CA ALA A 21 -20.26 49.94 -10.43
C ALA A 21 -19.30 50.90 -9.67
N VAL A 22 -18.11 51.16 -10.25
CA VAL A 22 -17.42 52.47 -10.31
C VAL A 22 -16.23 52.50 -11.31
N THR A 23 -16.41 53.20 -12.43
CA THR A 23 -15.70 54.41 -12.93
C THR A 23 -14.17 54.59 -12.71
N THR A 24 -13.42 54.54 -13.82
CA THR A 24 -12.51 55.61 -14.35
C THR A 24 -11.04 55.80 -13.88
N THR A 25 -10.24 56.17 -14.90
CA THR A 25 -8.96 56.93 -14.96
C THR A 25 -7.62 56.25 -14.71
N ALA A 26 -6.87 56.10 -15.81
CA ALA A 26 -5.42 56.33 -15.84
C ALA A 26 -5.12 57.82 -15.69
N PRO A 27 -3.93 58.18 -15.19
CA PRO A 27 -3.04 58.97 -16.05
C PRO A 27 -1.56 58.54 -16.01
N THR A 28 -0.90 58.84 -17.13
CA THR A 28 0.54 58.77 -17.38
C THR A 28 1.31 59.88 -16.65
N THR A 29 2.45 59.56 -16.02
CA THR A 29 3.61 60.47 -15.98
C THR A 29 4.95 59.74 -15.80
N VAL A 30 5.93 60.27 -16.52
CA VAL A 30 7.32 59.85 -16.74
C VAL A 30 8.24 60.27 -15.59
N THR A 31 9.40 59.61 -15.43
CA THR A 31 10.69 60.15 -14.90
C THR A 31 11.23 59.46 -13.63
N ARG A 32 12.22 58.57 -13.77
CA ARG A 32 13.66 58.82 -13.48
C ARG A 32 14.45 57.50 -13.51
N ALA A 33 15.57 57.51 -14.23
CA ALA A 33 16.54 56.43 -14.30
C ALA A 33 17.07 56.03 -12.91
N SER A 34 17.19 54.72 -12.68
CA SER A 34 18.05 54.12 -11.66
C SER A 34 18.77 52.94 -12.32
N PRO A 35 20.12 52.91 -12.36
CA PRO A 35 20.85 51.78 -12.91
C PRO A 35 20.69 50.53 -12.00
N PRO A 36 20.71 49.31 -12.57
CA PRO A 36 20.68 48.09 -11.77
C PRO A 36 21.94 47.99 -10.90
N PRO A 37 21.84 47.53 -9.64
CA PRO A 37 23.03 47.21 -8.86
C PRO A 37 23.79 46.06 -9.52
N ALA A 38 25.11 46.24 -9.61
CA ALA A 38 26.06 45.27 -10.13
C ALA A 38 25.92 43.90 -9.44
N PRO A 39 26.12 42.78 -10.17
CA PRO A 39 26.14 41.46 -9.54
C PRO A 39 27.32 41.38 -8.56
N PRO A 40 27.10 40.98 -7.29
CA PRO A 40 28.20 40.77 -6.37
C PRO A 40 29.05 39.57 -6.81
N ALA A 41 30.36 39.85 -6.85
CA ALA A 41 31.50 38.95 -6.74
C ALA A 41 31.29 37.46 -7.05
N ARG A 42 32.00 37.03 -8.09
CA ARG A 42 32.39 35.65 -8.40
C ARG A 42 33.03 34.99 -7.18
N GLN A 43 32.22 34.43 -6.28
CA GLN A 43 32.69 33.51 -5.27
C GLN A 43 33.08 32.22 -5.98
N THR A 44 34.38 31.96 -6.01
CA THR A 44 34.99 30.69 -6.36
C THR A 44 34.44 29.62 -5.41
N GLN A 45 33.37 28.93 -5.81
CA GLN A 45 32.94 27.72 -5.15
C GLN A 45 34.02 26.66 -5.36
N PRO A 46 34.58 26.05 -4.30
CA PRO A 46 35.32 24.82 -4.44
C PRO A 46 34.40 23.78 -5.07
N VAL A 47 34.90 23.08 -6.08
CA VAL A 47 34.29 21.87 -6.63
C VAL A 47 34.06 20.88 -5.48
N GLN A 48 32.82 20.82 -4.99
CA GLN A 48 32.41 19.79 -4.05
C GLN A 48 32.32 18.48 -4.84
N THR A 49 33.27 17.62 -4.52
CA THR A 49 33.31 16.19 -4.76
C THR A 49 31.91 15.57 -4.73
N ALA A 50 31.60 14.78 -5.77
CA ALA A 50 30.45 13.92 -5.83
C ALA A 50 30.36 13.04 -4.57
N SER A 51 29.20 13.03 -3.91
CA SER A 51 28.80 12.02 -2.93
C SER A 51 27.29 12.07 -2.67
N ALA A 52 26.72 10.88 -2.52
CA ALA A 52 25.39 10.53 -2.02
C ALA A 52 24.24 10.40 -3.05
N PRO A 53 23.91 9.17 -3.48
CA PRO A 53 22.55 8.87 -3.92
C PRO A 53 21.58 9.01 -2.73
N THR A 54 20.38 9.50 -3.05
CA THR A 54 19.25 9.64 -2.12
C THR A 54 18.92 8.30 -1.44
N PRO A 55 18.86 8.21 -0.10
CA PRO A 55 18.36 7.01 0.55
C PRO A 55 16.84 6.91 0.31
N LYS A 56 16.42 5.82 -0.32
CA LYS A 56 15.04 5.33 -0.30
C LYS A 56 14.60 5.21 1.17
N PRO A 57 13.40 5.67 1.57
CA PRO A 57 12.94 5.48 2.95
C PRO A 57 12.93 3.98 3.28
N GLU A 58 13.87 3.58 4.12
CA GLU A 58 13.87 2.26 4.74
C GLU A 58 12.68 2.23 5.70
N PRO A 59 11.69 1.34 5.51
CA PRO A 59 10.65 1.17 6.50
C PRO A 59 11.32 0.78 7.84
N PRO A 60 10.89 1.35 8.97
CA PRO A 60 11.56 1.17 10.26
C PRO A 60 11.67 -0.32 10.61
N PRO A 61 12.74 -0.72 11.34
CA PRO A 61 12.97 -2.11 11.69
C PRO A 61 11.82 -2.62 12.57
N ALA A 62 11.01 -3.51 12.02
CA ALA A 62 10.02 -4.24 12.81
C ALA A 62 10.76 -5.12 13.82
N PRO A 63 10.37 -5.14 15.11
CA PRO A 63 10.96 -6.03 16.09
C PRO A 63 10.80 -7.49 15.62
N ALA A 64 11.90 -8.23 15.68
CA ALA A 64 11.98 -9.62 15.27
C ALA A 64 10.87 -10.46 15.96
N PRO A 65 9.98 -11.14 15.21
CA PRO A 65 9.06 -12.09 15.81
C PRO A 65 9.84 -13.33 16.24
N LYS A 66 9.73 -13.68 17.53
CA LYS A 66 10.16 -14.97 18.08
C LYS A 66 9.37 -16.09 17.38
N PRO A 67 10.00 -17.02 16.64
CA PRO A 67 9.29 -18.11 15.99
C PRO A 67 8.86 -19.14 17.03
N ALA A 68 7.56 -19.36 17.21
CA ALA A 68 7.04 -20.60 17.79
C ALA A 68 5.54 -20.77 17.51
N ALA A 69 5.20 -21.53 16.46
CA ALA A 69 4.23 -22.62 16.54
C ALA A 69 4.50 -23.64 15.38
N PRO A 70 4.29 -24.95 15.58
CA PRO A 70 4.84 -26.05 14.76
C PRO A 70 4.03 -26.34 13.47
N PRO A 71 4.46 -27.31 12.62
CA PRO A 71 4.14 -27.36 11.20
C PRO A 71 2.74 -27.93 10.94
N ALA A 72 1.89 -27.20 10.21
CA ALA A 72 0.71 -27.78 9.61
C ALA A 72 1.08 -28.40 8.26
N ALA A 73 0.91 -29.71 8.22
CA ALA A 73 1.22 -30.64 7.14
C ALA A 73 0.67 -30.24 5.76
N GLY A 74 1.42 -30.62 4.73
CA GLY A 74 1.06 -30.43 3.33
C GLY A 74 2.01 -29.47 2.60
N ALA A 75 3.32 -29.67 2.73
CA ALA A 75 4.29 -29.08 1.82
C ALA A 75 4.16 -29.76 0.45
N LEU A 76 3.05 -29.48 -0.24
CA LEU A 76 3.05 -29.52 -1.69
C LEU A 76 4.26 -28.69 -2.17
N PRO A 77 5.01 -29.14 -3.19
CA PRO A 77 6.08 -28.33 -3.76
C PRO A 77 5.47 -27.07 -4.37
N GLY A 78 5.34 -26.02 -3.56
CA GLY A 78 4.81 -24.74 -3.98
C GLY A 78 5.84 -23.95 -4.77
N GLY A 79 5.38 -23.26 -5.81
CA GLY A 79 6.23 -22.48 -6.73
C GLY A 79 6.07 -20.98 -6.53
N PRO A 80 6.71 -20.18 -7.41
CA PRO A 80 6.32 -18.78 -7.60
C PRO A 80 4.84 -18.69 -7.98
N VAL A 81 4.11 -17.76 -7.38
CA VAL A 81 2.66 -17.61 -7.58
C VAL A 81 2.26 -16.15 -7.76
N ALA A 82 1.24 -15.91 -8.58
CA ALA A 82 0.55 -14.64 -8.70
C ALA A 82 -0.66 -14.58 -7.77
N ILE A 83 -0.75 -13.54 -6.95
CA ILE A 83 -1.90 -13.27 -6.09
C ILE A 83 -2.91 -12.43 -6.88
N THR A 84 -4.10 -12.96 -7.09
CA THR A 84 -5.12 -12.34 -7.94
C THR A 84 -6.26 -11.71 -7.14
N ALA A 85 -6.55 -12.23 -5.95
CA ALA A 85 -7.57 -11.68 -5.06
C ALA A 85 -7.29 -11.98 -3.59
N VAL A 86 -7.78 -11.12 -2.71
CA VAL A 86 -7.82 -11.35 -1.26
C VAL A 86 -9.24 -11.04 -0.78
N SER A 87 -9.85 -11.98 -0.09
CA SER A 87 -11.23 -11.88 0.40
C SER A 87 -11.38 -12.52 1.78
N PHE A 88 -12.50 -12.22 2.44
CA PHE A 88 -12.86 -12.79 3.72
C PHE A 88 -14.25 -13.44 3.63
N ALA A 89 -14.39 -14.61 4.23
CA ALA A 89 -15.64 -15.34 4.37
C ALA A 89 -15.75 -15.88 5.81
N GLU A 90 -16.97 -16.21 6.23
CA GLU A 90 -17.19 -17.02 7.43
C GLU A 90 -17.68 -18.40 6.98
N GLU A 91 -17.00 -19.46 7.42
CA GLU A 91 -17.32 -20.84 7.08
C GLU A 91 -17.46 -21.64 8.38
N ALA A 92 -18.60 -22.31 8.58
CA ALA A 92 -18.86 -23.09 9.79
C ALA A 92 -18.64 -22.33 11.12
N GLY A 93 -18.85 -21.00 11.11
CA GLY A 93 -18.64 -20.12 12.27
C GLY A 93 -17.21 -19.61 12.43
N GLU A 94 -16.26 -20.08 11.61
CA GLU A 94 -14.87 -19.64 11.61
C GLU A 94 -14.62 -18.53 10.58
N GLY A 95 -13.81 -17.54 10.95
CA GLY A 95 -13.34 -16.53 10.02
C GLY A 95 -12.29 -17.11 9.08
N VAL A 96 -12.51 -17.02 7.77
CA VAL A 96 -11.61 -17.56 6.75
C VAL A 96 -11.17 -16.45 5.80
N VAL A 97 -9.87 -16.16 5.78
CA VAL A 97 -9.27 -15.30 4.76
C VAL A 97 -8.84 -16.17 3.58
N LYS A 98 -9.33 -15.81 2.40
CA LYS A 98 -9.09 -16.51 1.14
C LYS A 98 -8.21 -15.66 0.24
N VAL A 99 -7.07 -16.20 -0.16
CA VAL A 99 -6.14 -15.56 -1.08
C VAL A 99 -6.11 -16.40 -2.35
N ALA A 100 -6.63 -15.85 -3.45
CA ALA A 100 -6.62 -16.54 -4.74
C ALA A 100 -5.23 -16.48 -5.36
N THR A 101 -4.74 -17.62 -5.80
CA THR A 101 -3.42 -17.81 -6.42
C THR A 101 -3.55 -18.58 -7.73
N ASP A 102 -2.56 -18.49 -8.60
CA ASP A 102 -2.47 -19.26 -9.85
C ASP A 102 -1.72 -20.60 -9.70
N GLY A 103 -1.30 -20.91 -8.47
CA GLY A 103 -0.55 -22.11 -8.13
C GLY A 103 -0.54 -22.35 -6.62
N VAL A 104 0.08 -23.46 -6.21
CA VAL A 104 0.25 -23.76 -4.79
C VAL A 104 1.28 -22.81 -4.17
N ALA A 105 0.83 -21.97 -3.26
CA ALA A 105 1.65 -20.96 -2.60
C ALA A 105 2.57 -21.57 -1.52
N ARG A 106 3.85 -21.20 -1.53
CA ARG A 106 4.71 -21.33 -0.35
C ARG A 106 4.45 -20.15 0.59
N PHE A 107 4.37 -20.43 1.88
CA PHE A 107 4.07 -19.39 2.85
C PHE A 107 4.85 -19.55 4.16
N LYS A 108 4.96 -18.44 4.88
CA LYS A 108 5.38 -18.38 6.29
C LYS A 108 4.33 -17.62 7.07
N ALA A 109 3.82 -18.22 8.15
CA ALA A 109 2.84 -17.59 9.01
C ALA A 109 3.40 -17.41 10.42
N PHE A 110 3.07 -16.29 11.06
CA PHE A 110 3.42 -16.02 12.45
C PHE A 110 2.47 -14.99 13.06
N ALA A 111 2.22 -15.12 14.36
CA ALA A 111 1.42 -14.17 15.12
C ALA A 111 2.30 -13.11 15.81
N LEU A 112 1.80 -11.90 15.88
CA LEU A 112 2.36 -10.79 16.64
C LEU A 112 1.41 -10.41 17.77
N LYS A 113 1.97 -9.96 18.88
CA LYS A 113 1.24 -9.40 20.02
C LYS A 113 1.41 -7.88 20.06
N SER A 114 0.45 -7.20 20.66
CA SER A 114 0.45 -5.74 20.86
C SER A 114 0.47 -4.90 19.57
N PRO A 115 -0.63 -4.86 18.78
CA PRO A 115 -1.90 -5.57 18.95
C PRO A 115 -1.86 -6.98 18.35
N ASP A 116 -2.88 -7.80 18.65
CA ASP A 116 -3.00 -9.16 18.10
C ASP A 116 -3.15 -9.13 16.58
N ARG A 117 -2.16 -9.71 15.89
CA ARG A 117 -2.08 -9.74 14.43
C ARG A 117 -1.57 -11.08 13.95
N LEU A 118 -2.15 -11.61 12.88
CA LEU A 118 -1.60 -12.74 12.15
C LEU A 118 -0.95 -12.23 10.86
N VAL A 119 0.32 -12.54 10.65
CA VAL A 119 1.05 -12.21 9.43
C VAL A 119 1.27 -13.48 8.63
N VAL A 120 0.95 -13.43 7.35
CA VAL A 120 1.19 -14.50 6.39
C VAL A 120 1.96 -13.94 5.21
N ASP A 121 3.20 -14.38 5.07
CA ASP A 121 4.09 -14.06 3.96
C ASP A 121 4.01 -15.15 2.91
N VAL A 122 3.58 -14.80 1.71
CA VAL A 122 3.65 -15.66 0.53
C VAL A 122 5.01 -15.49 -0.12
N LEU A 123 5.81 -16.55 -0.08
CA LEU A 123 7.16 -16.60 -0.63
C LEU A 123 7.09 -16.77 -2.14
N ASP A 124 7.93 -16.05 -2.86
CA ASP A 124 7.91 -15.97 -4.32
C ASP A 124 6.53 -15.53 -4.87
N GLY A 125 5.79 -14.78 -4.05
CA GLY A 125 4.45 -14.29 -4.33
C GLY A 125 4.48 -12.90 -4.96
N THR A 126 3.87 -12.77 -6.14
CA THR A 126 3.75 -11.48 -6.85
C THR A 126 2.30 -11.03 -6.88
N GLY A 127 2.03 -9.81 -6.44
CA GLY A 127 0.68 -9.26 -6.49
C GLY A 127 0.25 -8.88 -7.91
N SER A 128 -0.66 -9.66 -8.50
CA SER A 128 -1.28 -9.40 -9.81
C SER A 128 -2.64 -8.71 -9.71
N LEU A 129 -3.20 -8.62 -8.51
CA LEU A 129 -4.37 -7.80 -8.18
C LEU A 129 -4.12 -6.28 -8.38
N ARG A 130 -5.21 -5.54 -8.57
CA ARG A 130 -5.20 -4.07 -8.72
C ARG A 130 -6.27 -3.46 -7.81
N PRO A 131 -5.91 -2.61 -6.84
CA PRO A 131 -4.54 -2.21 -6.46
C PRO A 131 -3.75 -3.37 -5.84
N VAL A 132 -2.41 -3.36 -5.99
CA VAL A 132 -1.50 -4.39 -5.43
C VAL A 132 -1.40 -4.35 -3.89
N THR A 133 -1.91 -3.27 -3.30
CA THR A 133 -2.03 -3.07 -1.86
C THR A 133 -3.46 -2.68 -1.53
N GLY A 134 -3.96 -3.10 -0.38
CA GLY A 134 -5.33 -2.81 0.01
C GLY A 134 -5.63 -3.16 1.45
N THR A 135 -6.83 -2.80 1.87
CA THR A 135 -7.35 -3.11 3.21
C THR A 135 -8.83 -3.47 3.08
N VAL A 136 -9.19 -4.65 3.57
CA VAL A 136 -10.56 -5.13 3.67
C VAL A 136 -11.03 -4.91 5.11
N GLN A 137 -12.04 -4.06 5.27
CA GLN A 137 -12.72 -3.89 6.56
C GLN A 137 -13.65 -5.09 6.79
N VAL A 138 -13.49 -5.80 7.91
CA VAL A 138 -14.23 -7.04 8.18
C VAL A 138 -15.14 -6.88 9.39
N GLY A 139 -14.58 -6.59 10.56
CA GLY A 139 -15.32 -6.36 11.81
C GLY A 139 -16.06 -7.56 12.40
N ARG A 140 -15.79 -8.79 11.93
CA ARG A 140 -16.50 -10.04 12.31
C ARG A 140 -15.58 -11.27 12.21
N GLY A 141 -16.02 -12.42 12.69
CA GLY A 141 -15.26 -13.67 12.65
C GLY A 141 -13.90 -13.61 13.35
N GLY A 142 -13.75 -12.76 14.37
CA GLY A 142 -12.48 -12.52 15.06
C GLY A 142 -11.50 -11.61 14.30
N VAL A 143 -11.89 -11.06 13.15
CA VAL A 143 -11.07 -10.16 12.31
C VAL A 143 -11.56 -8.73 12.41
N LYS A 144 -10.63 -7.80 12.68
CA LYS A 144 -10.86 -6.36 12.51
C LYS A 144 -10.71 -5.98 11.04
N THR A 145 -9.50 -6.16 10.50
CA THR A 145 -9.17 -5.82 9.11
C THR A 145 -8.22 -6.84 8.50
N VAL A 146 -8.24 -6.96 7.17
CA VAL A 146 -7.23 -7.70 6.41
C VAL A 146 -6.50 -6.72 5.51
N ARG A 147 -5.20 -6.60 5.69
CA ARG A 147 -4.30 -5.75 4.91
C ARG A 147 -3.43 -6.62 4.04
N TYR A 148 -3.16 -6.18 2.82
CA TYR A 148 -2.29 -6.91 1.93
C TYR A 148 -1.45 -5.95 1.10
N SER A 149 -0.24 -6.37 0.75
CA SER A 149 0.67 -5.60 -0.11
C SER A 149 1.84 -6.46 -0.58
N GLN A 150 2.48 -6.05 -1.69
CA GLN A 150 3.82 -6.51 -2.02
C GLN A 150 4.81 -5.98 -0.96
N PHE A 151 5.31 -6.86 -0.09
CA PHE A 151 6.23 -6.51 1.00
C PHE A 151 7.68 -6.35 0.52
N GLN A 152 8.10 -7.25 -0.38
CA GLN A 152 9.42 -7.22 -0.99
C GLN A 152 9.29 -7.53 -2.49
N ALA A 153 10.10 -6.89 -3.33
CA ALA A 153 10.08 -7.09 -4.78
C ALA A 153 11.10 -8.13 -5.27
N ALA A 154 12.26 -8.24 -4.61
CA ALA A 154 13.32 -9.19 -4.97
C ALA A 154 14.05 -9.69 -3.71
N PRO A 155 13.93 -10.97 -3.34
CA PRO A 155 12.94 -11.92 -3.88
C PRO A 155 11.50 -11.43 -3.61
N PRO A 156 10.52 -11.79 -4.45
CA PRO A 156 9.15 -11.31 -4.29
C PRO A 156 8.49 -11.95 -3.06
N ILE A 157 8.00 -11.11 -2.15
CA ILE A 157 7.21 -11.53 -0.99
C ILE A 157 5.93 -10.71 -0.94
N PHE A 158 4.78 -11.38 -0.97
CA PHE A 158 3.49 -10.76 -0.78
C PHE A 158 3.00 -11.01 0.64
N ARG A 159 2.74 -9.94 1.40
CA ARG A 159 2.38 -10.04 2.82
C ARG A 159 0.89 -9.75 3.00
N ILE A 160 0.23 -10.66 3.72
CA ILE A 160 -1.11 -10.49 4.26
C ILE A 160 -0.98 -10.29 5.77
N VAL A 161 -1.62 -9.25 6.31
CA VAL A 161 -1.70 -8.95 7.73
C VAL A 161 -3.17 -8.93 8.13
N ILE A 162 -3.54 -9.80 9.05
CA ILE A 162 -4.88 -9.90 9.59
C ILE A 162 -4.83 -9.27 10.98
N ASP A 163 -5.46 -8.11 11.14
CA ASP A 163 -5.65 -7.49 12.45
C ASP A 163 -6.78 -8.24 13.17
N LEU A 164 -6.49 -8.82 14.33
CA LEU A 164 -7.43 -9.65 15.08
C LEU A 164 -8.15 -8.84 16.15
N GLN A 165 -9.36 -9.29 16.51
CA GLN A 165 -10.11 -8.74 17.64
C GLN A 165 -9.43 -9.09 18.97
N SER A 166 -8.98 -10.35 19.08
CA SER A 166 -8.21 -10.94 20.18
C SER A 166 -7.29 -12.03 19.61
N ALA A 167 -6.26 -12.43 20.35
CA ALA A 167 -5.45 -13.59 20.02
C ALA A 167 -6.32 -14.83 19.73
N LYS A 168 -6.05 -15.52 18.62
CA LYS A 168 -6.75 -16.73 18.17
C LYS A 168 -5.75 -17.70 17.55
N ASP A 169 -6.01 -18.98 17.73
CA ASP A 169 -5.31 -20.01 16.97
C ASP A 169 -5.72 -19.96 15.50
N TYR A 170 -4.83 -20.41 14.62
CA TYR A 170 -5.04 -20.34 13.19
C TYR A 170 -4.50 -21.57 12.48
N ARG A 171 -5.08 -21.84 11.31
CA ARG A 171 -4.60 -22.85 10.37
C ARG A 171 -4.46 -22.23 9.00
N VAL A 172 -3.32 -22.49 8.35
CA VAL A 172 -3.10 -22.08 6.96
C VAL A 172 -3.02 -23.33 6.09
N GLU A 173 -3.83 -23.37 5.04
CA GLU A 173 -3.92 -24.47 4.09
C GLU A 173 -3.63 -23.96 2.67
N ALA A 174 -2.63 -24.54 2.01
CA ALA A 174 -2.30 -24.22 0.62
C ALA A 174 -3.00 -25.21 -0.32
N TRP A 175 -3.71 -24.65 -1.30
CA TRP A 175 -4.41 -25.36 -2.37
C TRP A 175 -3.86 -24.93 -3.72
N PRO A 176 -4.13 -25.67 -4.82
CA PRO A 176 -3.62 -25.34 -6.14
C PRO A 176 -3.92 -23.92 -6.64
N ASN A 177 -5.05 -23.33 -6.24
CA ASN A 177 -5.45 -21.98 -6.70
C ASN A 177 -5.81 -21.04 -5.54
N GLU A 178 -5.52 -21.44 -4.30
CA GLU A 178 -5.96 -20.69 -3.13
C GLU A 178 -5.08 -20.96 -1.91
N LEU A 179 -4.82 -19.93 -1.12
CA LEU A 179 -4.32 -20.05 0.24
C LEU A 179 -5.44 -19.67 1.21
N ARG A 180 -5.82 -20.60 2.08
CA ARG A 180 -6.87 -20.42 3.09
C ARG A 180 -6.27 -20.23 4.46
N ILE A 181 -6.66 -19.16 5.14
CA ILE A 181 -6.23 -18.86 6.50
C ILE A 181 -7.47 -18.88 7.38
N LYS A 182 -7.64 -19.95 8.15
CA LYS A 182 -8.77 -20.18 9.05
C LYS A 182 -8.41 -19.71 10.45
N LEU A 183 -9.29 -18.96 11.08
CA LEU A 183 -9.21 -18.58 12.48
C LEU A 183 -10.07 -19.54 13.29
N LEU A 184 -9.41 -20.33 14.14
CA LEU A 184 -10.08 -21.33 14.97
C LEU A 184 -10.91 -20.62 16.05
N GLN A 185 -12.01 -21.26 16.46
CA GLN A 185 -12.92 -20.71 17.46
C GLN A 185 -12.23 -20.53 18.82
#